data_AF-A0A6J6E086-F1
#
_entry.id   AF-A0A6J6E086-F1
#
_cell.length_a   1.000
_cell.length_b   1.000
_cell.length_c   1.000
_cell.angle_alpha   90.00
_cell.angle_beta   90.00
_cell.angle_gamma   90.00
#
_symmetry.space_group_name_H-M   'P 1'
#
loop_
_entity.id
_entity.type
_entity.pdbx_description
1 polymer ?
#
loop_
_entity_poly.entity_id
_entity_poly.type
_entity_poly.pdbx_seq_one_letter_code
_entity_poly.pdbx_strand_id
1 'polypeptide(L)'
;MSDQPVKKKKLSKLTLIFAIKRVILDVTDLPKYLYYRYFKEITPVKSKIVFVVSFPRSGTHALGSLLAKQEVGFHYYGEFFIFNAWNSQIGKINRYYPFFSLRFFINFRGQRRKWKYLRFEKTSLDAFRTLGSISKLPGIHVIKIFPQHFTDPLLQSLITEFKPHIIFLRRNHLDRFVSHKKANATGNWHTSSTSDVEIDLNPTEFDRFIKNYSQFYEDTLRCAKASGCAILDLDFKDLHNPEKVRQMQQFAQFDGFSDWDKLVLAPTTRKQDSSNKVQEQFLAKTGKTYADYEFTKSAL
;
A
#
# COMPACT_ATOMS: atom_id res chain seq x y z
N MET A 1 27.39 2.20 3.61
CA MET A 1 27.27 3.66 3.87
C MET A 1 28.41 4.34 3.13
N SER A 2 28.12 5.32 2.26
CA SER A 2 29.11 6.27 1.74
C SER A 2 28.46 7.65 1.70
N ASP A 3 28.93 8.56 2.54
CA ASP A 3 28.49 9.94 2.60
C ASP A 3 29.17 10.76 1.51
N GLN A 4 28.38 11.22 0.53
CA GLN A 4 28.73 12.32 -0.36
C GLN A 4 27.57 13.35 -0.31
N PRO A 5 27.85 14.62 0.04
CA PRO A 5 26.81 15.63 0.15
C PRO A 5 26.29 16.02 -1.24
N VAL A 6 25.06 15.60 -1.56
CA VAL A 6 24.37 16.00 -2.79
C VAL A 6 24.11 17.51 -2.75
N LYS A 7 24.65 18.23 -3.74
CA LYS A 7 24.41 19.66 -4.00
C LYS A 7 22.93 20.02 -3.81
N LYS A 8 22.64 20.97 -2.91
CA LYS A 8 21.30 21.56 -2.71
C LYS A 8 20.80 22.14 -4.04
N LYS A 9 19.98 21.39 -4.78
CA LYS A 9 19.28 21.91 -5.97
C LYS A 9 18.33 23.02 -5.53
N LYS A 10 18.52 24.24 -6.08
CA LYS A 10 17.61 25.39 -5.94
C LYS A 10 16.17 24.92 -6.17
N LEU A 11 15.25 25.40 -5.33
CA LEU A 11 13.82 25.12 -5.42
C LEU A 11 13.33 25.47 -6.84
N SER A 12 12.97 24.49 -7.66
CA SER A 12 12.54 24.77 -9.04
C SER A 12 11.27 25.62 -9.05
N LYS A 13 11.11 26.58 -9.97
CA LYS A 13 9.87 27.41 -10.11
C LYS A 13 8.60 26.54 -10.17
N LEU A 14 8.69 25.37 -10.82
CA LEU A 14 7.63 24.37 -10.87
C LEU A 14 7.19 23.90 -9.46
N THR A 15 8.13 23.80 -8.51
CA THR A 15 7.87 23.39 -7.12
C THR A 15 6.98 24.38 -6.39
N LEU A 16 7.23 25.67 -6.58
CA LEU A 16 6.46 26.77 -5.99
C LEU A 16 5.04 26.82 -6.57
N ILE A 17 4.90 26.70 -7.89
CA ILE A 17 3.59 26.66 -8.57
C ILE A 17 2.72 25.52 -8.03
N PHE A 18 3.30 24.31 -7.87
CA PHE A 18 2.55 23.19 -7.31
C PHE A 18 2.15 23.42 -5.84
N ALA A 19 3.03 23.99 -5.03
CA ALA A 19 2.69 24.32 -3.63
C ALA A 19 1.55 25.35 -3.58
N ILE A 20 1.62 26.40 -4.38
CA ILE A 20 0.56 27.43 -4.50
C ILE A 20 -0.76 26.77 -4.93
N LYS A 21 -0.75 25.89 -5.94
CA LYS A 21 -1.97 25.15 -6.35
C LYS A 21 -2.59 24.33 -5.21
N ARG A 22 -1.79 23.77 -4.29
CA ARG A 22 -2.30 23.03 -3.12
C ARG A 22 -2.83 23.95 -2.03
N VAL A 23 -2.16 25.08 -1.80
CA VAL A 23 -2.68 26.13 -0.91
C VAL A 23 -4.02 26.65 -1.42
N ILE A 24 -4.12 26.95 -2.72
CA ILE A 24 -5.39 27.38 -3.35
C ILE A 24 -6.46 26.31 -3.15
N LEU A 25 -6.15 25.04 -3.42
CA LEU A 25 -7.11 23.94 -3.20
C LEU A 25 -7.62 23.91 -1.76
N ASP A 26 -6.72 23.98 -0.77
CA ASP A 26 -7.09 23.95 0.64
C ASP A 26 -7.90 25.18 1.06
N VAL A 27 -7.55 26.38 0.56
CA VAL A 27 -8.32 27.61 0.81
C VAL A 27 -9.71 27.51 0.19
N THR A 28 -9.83 26.99 -1.04
CA THR A 28 -11.14 26.80 -1.70
C THR A 28 -12.00 25.71 -1.05
N ASP A 29 -11.38 24.75 -0.36
CA ASP A 29 -12.08 23.69 0.36
C ASP A 29 -12.37 24.06 1.82
N LEU A 30 -11.79 25.14 2.35
CA LEU A 30 -12.02 25.59 3.74
C LEU A 30 -13.50 25.94 4.01
N PRO A 31 -14.21 26.68 3.14
CA PRO A 31 -15.65 26.90 3.30
C PRO A 31 -16.43 25.58 3.31
N LYS A 32 -16.03 24.60 2.48
CA LYS A 32 -16.66 23.27 2.48
C LYS A 32 -16.41 22.57 3.81
N TYR A 33 -15.18 22.60 4.32
CA TYR A 33 -14.88 22.05 5.64
C TYR A 33 -15.74 22.67 6.74
N LEU A 34 -15.87 24.00 6.77
CA LEU A 34 -16.72 24.70 7.75
C LEU A 34 -18.19 24.30 7.59
N TYR A 35 -18.70 24.24 6.36
CA TYR A 35 -20.05 23.77 6.06
C TYR A 35 -20.28 22.34 6.59
N TYR A 36 -19.40 21.40 6.26
CA TYR A 36 -19.50 20.02 6.71
C TYR A 36 -19.30 19.83 8.22
N ARG A 37 -18.57 20.74 8.87
CA ARG A 37 -18.32 20.68 10.32
C ARG A 37 -19.48 21.25 11.14
N TYR A 38 -20.09 22.33 10.70
CA TYR A 38 -21.03 23.11 11.52
C TYR A 38 -22.47 23.08 11.02
N PHE A 39 -22.71 22.81 9.73
CA PHE A 39 -24.02 23.00 9.12
C PHE A 39 -24.60 21.74 8.47
N LYS A 40 -23.74 20.81 8.00
CA LYS A 40 -24.21 19.56 7.42
C LYS A 40 -24.38 18.51 8.49
N GLU A 41 -25.61 18.02 8.67
CA GLU A 41 -25.82 16.78 9.41
C GLU A 41 -25.04 15.64 8.75
N ILE A 42 -24.30 14.90 9.56
CA ILE A 42 -23.51 13.76 9.10
C ILE A 42 -24.47 12.62 8.78
N THR A 43 -25.01 12.64 7.57
CA THR A 43 -25.77 11.51 7.02
C THR A 43 -24.81 10.33 6.82
N PRO A 44 -25.15 9.12 7.29
CA PRO A 44 -24.33 7.94 7.07
C PRO A 44 -24.13 7.72 5.57
N VAL A 45 -22.87 7.75 5.12
CA VAL A 45 -22.52 7.41 3.74
C VAL A 45 -22.13 5.93 3.66
N LYS A 46 -22.46 5.29 2.54
CA LYS A 46 -21.99 3.93 2.26
C LYS A 46 -20.48 3.98 2.00
N SER A 47 -19.70 3.65 3.01
CA SER A 47 -18.23 3.66 2.99
C SER A 47 -17.69 2.37 3.57
N LYS A 48 -16.66 1.81 2.94
CA LYS A 48 -15.96 0.59 3.40
C LYS A 48 -14.46 0.80 3.26
N ILE A 49 -13.71 0.48 4.30
CA ILE A 49 -12.25 0.52 4.27
C ILE A 49 -11.74 -0.90 4.04
N VAL A 50 -10.84 -1.04 3.08
CA VAL A 50 -10.16 -2.29 2.75
C VAL A 50 -8.66 -2.09 2.89
N PHE A 51 -8.03 -2.85 3.78
CA PHE A 51 -6.58 -2.87 3.88
C PHE A 51 -6.01 -4.03 3.06
N VAL A 52 -5.09 -3.70 2.15
CA VAL A 52 -4.24 -4.68 1.50
C VAL A 52 -2.96 -4.77 2.33
N VAL A 53 -2.92 -5.75 3.22
CA VAL A 53 -1.77 -6.01 4.09
C VAL A 53 -0.84 -6.97 3.36
N SER A 54 0.35 -6.48 3.06
CA SER A 54 1.32 -7.26 2.31
C SER A 54 2.70 -6.64 2.51
N PHE A 55 3.53 -6.76 1.49
CA PHE A 55 4.90 -6.34 1.55
C PHE A 55 5.35 -5.79 0.20
N PRO A 56 6.47 -5.04 0.18
CA PRO A 56 7.10 -4.68 -1.07
C PRO A 56 7.35 -5.93 -1.93
N ARG A 57 7.10 -5.80 -3.23
CA ARG A 57 7.38 -6.83 -4.25
C ARG A 57 6.52 -8.11 -4.19
N SER A 58 5.45 -8.14 -3.38
CA SER A 58 4.51 -9.28 -3.34
C SER A 58 3.45 -9.29 -4.45
N GLY A 59 3.50 -8.37 -5.42
CA GLY A 59 2.47 -8.26 -6.46
C GLY A 59 1.31 -7.32 -6.12
N THR A 60 1.46 -6.49 -5.09
CA THR A 60 0.41 -5.58 -4.61
C THR A 60 0.03 -4.50 -5.64
N HIS A 61 0.87 -4.24 -6.64
CA HIS A 61 0.51 -3.40 -7.81
C HIS A 61 -0.46 -4.12 -8.75
N ALA A 62 -0.25 -5.41 -9.00
CA ALA A 62 -1.16 -6.24 -9.77
C ALA A 62 -2.53 -6.29 -9.08
N LEU A 63 -2.54 -6.59 -7.78
CA LEU A 63 -3.76 -6.55 -6.95
C LEU A 63 -4.43 -5.16 -7.01
N GLY A 64 -3.66 -4.10 -6.87
CA GLY A 64 -4.17 -2.73 -6.99
C GLY A 64 -4.87 -2.47 -8.32
N SER A 65 -4.35 -2.98 -9.44
CA SER A 65 -4.98 -2.83 -10.76
C SER A 65 -6.34 -3.53 -10.86
N LEU A 66 -6.52 -4.63 -10.14
CA LEU A 66 -7.77 -5.40 -10.08
C LEU A 66 -8.85 -4.74 -9.21
N LEU A 67 -8.46 -3.82 -8.33
CA LEU A 67 -9.32 -3.10 -7.38
C LEU A 67 -9.32 -1.57 -7.58
N ALA A 68 -8.79 -1.08 -8.70
CA ALA A 68 -8.72 0.35 -9.01
C ALA A 68 -9.71 0.73 -10.12
N LYS A 69 -10.98 0.90 -9.75
CA LYS A 69 -12.03 1.32 -10.69
C LYS A 69 -12.96 2.36 -10.07
N GLN A 70 -12.59 3.63 -10.20
CA GLN A 70 -13.31 4.75 -9.56
C GLN A 70 -14.75 4.90 -10.06
N GLU A 71 -15.01 4.56 -11.32
CA GLU A 71 -16.34 4.59 -11.96
C GLU A 71 -17.39 3.76 -11.21
N VAL A 72 -16.96 2.69 -10.54
CA VAL A 72 -17.83 1.77 -9.77
C VAL A 72 -17.57 1.85 -8.28
N GLY A 73 -16.99 2.95 -7.81
CA GLY A 73 -16.82 3.24 -6.39
C GLY A 73 -15.59 2.59 -5.73
N PHE A 74 -14.71 1.93 -6.48
CA PHE A 74 -13.44 1.43 -5.95
C PHE A 74 -12.36 2.51 -6.00
N HIS A 75 -11.95 2.98 -4.83
CA HIS A 75 -10.98 4.04 -4.63
C HIS A 75 -9.67 3.47 -4.09
N TYR A 76 -8.68 3.33 -4.96
CA TYR A 76 -7.38 2.79 -4.59
C TYR A 76 -6.37 3.90 -4.21
N TYR A 77 -5.80 3.81 -3.02
CA TYR A 77 -4.90 4.81 -2.43
C TYR A 77 -3.42 4.42 -2.52
N GLY A 78 -3.10 3.15 -2.82
CA GLY A 78 -1.72 2.67 -2.90
C GLY A 78 -0.98 2.80 -1.55
N GLU A 79 0.33 3.07 -1.61
CA GLU A 79 1.21 3.30 -0.44
C GLU A 79 1.04 4.71 0.14
N PHE A 80 -0.19 4.99 0.54
CA PHE A 80 -0.66 6.31 0.95
C PHE A 80 0.04 6.83 2.21
N PHE A 81 0.17 5.98 3.22
CA PHE A 81 0.70 6.35 4.55
C PHE A 81 2.23 6.50 4.61
N ILE A 82 2.94 6.29 3.51
CA ILE A 82 4.36 6.67 3.39
C ILE A 82 4.57 7.76 2.36
N PHE A 83 3.50 8.44 1.95
CA PHE A 83 3.54 9.52 0.98
C PHE A 83 4.26 9.13 -0.32
N ASN A 84 4.03 7.90 -0.80
CA ASN A 84 4.65 7.42 -2.03
C ASN A 84 3.72 7.53 -3.26
N ALA A 85 2.42 7.75 -3.03
CA ALA A 85 1.43 7.94 -4.09
C ALA A 85 0.58 9.19 -3.87
N TRP A 86 0.31 9.92 -4.96
CA TRP A 86 -0.71 10.96 -5.00
C TRP A 86 -1.96 10.41 -5.69
N ASN A 87 -3.13 10.57 -5.09
CA ASN A 87 -4.40 10.17 -5.71
C ASN A 87 -5.36 11.36 -5.85
N SER A 88 -6.37 11.22 -6.72
CA SER A 88 -7.41 12.24 -6.92
C SER A 88 -8.37 12.38 -5.73
N GLN A 89 -8.43 11.39 -4.84
CA GLN A 89 -9.28 11.40 -3.64
C GLN A 89 -8.71 12.27 -2.51
N ILE A 90 -7.39 12.56 -2.49
CA ILE A 90 -6.71 13.38 -1.47
C ILE A 90 -7.42 14.73 -1.30
N GLY A 91 -7.81 15.38 -2.40
CA GLY A 91 -8.53 16.65 -2.33
C GLY A 91 -9.89 16.52 -1.62
N LYS A 92 -10.56 15.38 -1.75
CA LYS A 92 -11.85 15.16 -1.06
C LYS A 92 -11.69 15.04 0.45
N ILE A 93 -10.52 14.59 0.94
CA ILE A 93 -10.22 14.50 2.36
C ILE A 93 -10.23 15.89 3.02
N ASN A 94 -9.87 16.95 2.28
CA ASN A 94 -9.90 18.34 2.79
C ASN A 94 -11.25 18.75 3.37
N ARG A 95 -12.36 18.18 2.85
CA ARG A 95 -13.73 18.44 3.33
C ARG A 95 -13.92 18.07 4.80
N TYR A 96 -13.10 17.17 5.33
CA TYR A 96 -13.20 16.67 6.70
C TYR A 96 -11.90 16.88 7.51
N TYR A 97 -10.77 17.09 6.82
CA TYR A 97 -9.47 17.36 7.42
C TYR A 97 -8.83 18.57 6.72
N PRO A 98 -8.97 19.79 7.25
CA PRO A 98 -8.51 21.00 6.58
C PRO A 98 -7.00 20.97 6.38
N PHE A 99 -6.53 21.57 5.29
CA PHE A 99 -5.11 21.59 4.91
C PHE A 99 -4.48 20.20 4.74
N PHE A 100 -5.26 19.14 4.51
CA PHE A 100 -4.73 17.80 4.34
C PHE A 100 -3.87 17.72 3.08
N SER A 101 -4.35 18.24 1.95
CA SER A 101 -3.64 18.17 0.67
C SER A 101 -2.28 18.88 0.71
N LEU A 102 -2.18 20.07 1.31
CA LEU A 102 -0.90 20.76 1.48
C LEU A 102 0.05 20.00 2.40
N ARG A 103 -0.41 19.54 3.57
CA ARG A 103 0.42 18.79 4.51
C ARG A 103 0.88 17.47 3.92
N PHE A 104 0.01 16.76 3.21
CA PHE A 104 0.37 15.53 2.49
C PHE A 104 1.42 15.81 1.42
N PHE A 105 1.25 16.89 0.66
CA PHE A 105 2.20 17.29 -0.38
C PHE A 105 3.60 17.63 0.15
N ILE A 106 3.67 18.34 1.28
CA ILE A 106 4.95 18.67 1.94
C ILE A 106 5.69 17.39 2.33
N ASN A 107 4.99 16.45 2.96
CA ASN A 107 5.56 15.16 3.37
C ASN A 107 5.93 14.29 2.17
N PHE A 108 5.09 14.20 1.14
CA PHE A 108 5.38 13.54 -0.14
C PHE A 108 6.69 14.05 -0.77
N ARG A 109 6.93 15.36 -0.73
CA ARG A 109 8.19 15.92 -1.22
C ARG A 109 9.37 15.65 -0.30
N GLY A 110 9.16 15.70 1.02
CA GLY A 110 10.16 15.29 1.99
C GLY A 110 10.64 13.86 1.74
N GLN A 111 9.70 12.95 1.53
CA GLN A 111 9.93 11.54 1.23
C GLN A 111 10.71 11.35 -0.08
N ARG A 112 10.39 12.09 -1.14
CA ARG A 112 11.13 11.99 -2.41
C ARG A 112 12.53 12.62 -2.36
N ARG A 113 12.79 13.54 -1.43
CA ARG A 113 14.08 14.24 -1.29
C ARG A 113 15.05 13.49 -0.39
N LYS A 114 14.56 12.83 0.66
CA LYS A 114 15.36 12.03 1.58
C LYS A 114 15.17 10.57 1.19
N TRP A 115 16.24 9.85 0.88
CA TRP A 115 16.19 8.40 0.63
C TRP A 115 15.95 7.59 1.93
N LYS A 116 14.98 8.01 2.74
CA LYS A 116 14.59 7.42 4.02
C LYS A 116 13.06 7.38 4.10
N TYR A 117 12.50 6.29 4.60
CA TYR A 117 11.08 6.20 4.91
C TYR A 117 10.68 7.17 6.03
N LEU A 118 9.94 8.22 5.69
CA LEU A 118 9.19 9.04 6.62
C LEU A 118 7.95 8.24 7.02
N ARG A 119 7.98 7.72 8.25
CA ARG A 119 6.80 7.09 8.84
C ARG A 119 5.71 8.15 9.03
N PHE A 120 4.44 7.77 8.79
CA PHE A 120 3.30 8.67 8.88
C PHE A 120 3.22 9.39 10.24
N GLU A 121 3.49 8.65 11.32
CA GLU A 121 3.49 9.10 12.71
C GLU A 121 4.48 10.23 13.01
N LYS A 122 5.53 10.35 12.18
CA LYS A 122 6.56 11.38 12.35
C LYS A 122 6.21 12.68 11.63
N THR A 123 4.97 12.79 11.14
CA THR A 123 4.49 13.93 10.37
C THR A 123 3.41 14.69 11.12
N SER A 124 2.96 15.82 10.56
CA SER A 124 1.86 16.62 11.09
C SER A 124 0.46 16.08 10.70
N LEU A 125 0.40 14.90 10.10
CA LEU A 125 -0.84 14.21 9.75
C LEU A 125 -1.10 13.07 10.72
N ASP A 126 -2.35 12.95 11.15
CA ASP A 126 -2.79 11.94 12.10
C ASP A 126 -3.54 10.80 11.39
N ALA A 127 -3.18 9.55 11.69
CA ALA A 127 -3.69 8.38 10.97
C ALA A 127 -5.17 8.13 11.26
N PHE A 128 -5.60 8.27 12.52
CA PHE A 128 -6.99 8.14 12.94
C PHE A 128 -7.88 9.16 12.24
N ARG A 129 -7.49 10.44 12.30
CA ARG A 129 -8.22 11.52 11.63
C ARG A 129 -8.24 11.36 10.13
N THR A 130 -7.18 10.80 9.53
CA THR A 130 -7.12 10.53 8.10
C THR A 130 -8.10 9.42 7.71
N LEU A 131 -8.08 8.27 8.38
CA LEU A 131 -9.03 7.18 8.12
C LEU A 131 -10.47 7.58 8.46
N GLY A 132 -10.69 8.30 9.55
CA GLY A 132 -12.00 8.85 9.91
C GLY A 132 -12.52 9.93 8.96
N SER A 133 -11.64 10.55 8.17
CA SER A 133 -12.04 11.43 7.07
C SER A 133 -12.35 10.63 5.80
N ILE A 134 -11.61 9.57 5.54
CA ILE A 134 -11.85 8.65 4.42
C ILE A 134 -13.18 7.89 4.62
N SER A 135 -13.50 7.46 5.85
CA SER A 135 -14.77 6.79 6.15
C SER A 135 -16.01 7.66 5.91
N LYS A 136 -15.84 8.99 5.89
CA LYS A 136 -16.89 9.96 5.53
C LYS A 136 -17.03 10.19 4.03
N LEU A 137 -16.16 9.61 3.22
CA LEU A 137 -16.27 9.62 1.76
C LEU A 137 -17.02 8.37 1.29
N PRO A 138 -17.97 8.50 0.35
CA PRO A 138 -18.64 7.33 -0.22
C PRO A 138 -17.65 6.46 -1.02
N GLY A 139 -17.88 5.15 -1.02
CA GLY A 139 -17.12 4.19 -1.82
C GLY A 139 -16.29 3.20 -1.00
N ILE A 140 -15.56 2.35 -1.73
CA ILE A 140 -14.69 1.30 -1.20
C ILE A 140 -13.26 1.82 -1.25
N HIS A 141 -12.64 2.03 -0.09
CA HIS A 141 -11.33 2.66 0.03
C HIS A 141 -10.25 1.60 0.25
N VAL A 142 -9.51 1.29 -0.80
CA VAL A 142 -8.47 0.25 -0.82
C VAL A 142 -7.10 0.87 -0.54
N ILE A 143 -6.49 0.52 0.58
CA ILE A 143 -5.26 1.15 1.08
C ILE A 143 -4.19 0.09 1.33
N LYS A 144 -2.95 0.32 0.87
CA LYS A 144 -1.83 -0.61 1.10
C LYS A 144 -1.13 -0.36 2.42
N ILE A 145 -0.93 -1.43 3.17
CA ILE A 145 -0.21 -1.42 4.45
C ILE A 145 0.95 -2.41 4.38
N PHE A 146 2.18 -1.90 4.54
CA PHE A 146 3.41 -2.70 4.63
C PHE A 146 4.06 -2.51 6.01
N PRO A 147 4.99 -3.41 6.39
CA PRO A 147 5.85 -3.18 7.54
C PRO A 147 6.54 -1.82 7.38
N GLN A 148 6.54 -1.04 8.46
CA GLN A 148 7.07 0.34 8.53
C GLN A 148 6.16 1.46 8.02
N HIS A 149 4.97 1.17 7.45
CA HIS A 149 3.98 2.24 7.20
C HIS A 149 3.50 2.86 8.52
N PHE A 150 3.33 1.99 9.53
CA PHE A 150 3.00 2.34 10.90
C PHE A 150 3.89 1.55 11.87
N THR A 151 3.92 1.95 13.13
CA THR A 151 4.30 1.05 14.22
C THR A 151 3.21 0.01 14.44
N ASP A 152 3.57 -1.14 15.00
CA ASP A 152 2.61 -2.21 15.26
C ASP A 152 1.48 -1.76 16.20
N PRO A 153 1.74 -1.03 17.32
CA PRO A 153 0.67 -0.53 18.17
C PRO A 153 -0.30 0.40 17.43
N LEU A 154 0.21 1.30 16.57
CA LEU A 154 -0.70 2.17 15.81
C LEU A 154 -1.54 1.36 14.82
N LEU A 155 -0.94 0.45 14.06
CA LEU A 155 -1.68 -0.38 13.11
C LEU A 155 -2.78 -1.18 13.81
N GLN A 156 -2.47 -1.80 14.95
CA GLN A 156 -3.44 -2.58 15.73
C GLN A 156 -4.60 -1.70 16.23
N SER A 157 -4.31 -0.49 16.71
CA SER A 157 -5.37 0.44 17.14
C SER A 157 -6.22 0.92 15.97
N LEU A 158 -5.64 1.15 14.79
CA LEU A 158 -6.39 1.47 13.56
C LEU A 158 -7.29 0.31 13.12
N ILE A 159 -6.80 -0.94 13.18
CA ILE A 159 -7.60 -2.13 12.88
C ILE A 159 -8.77 -2.26 13.84
N THR A 160 -8.53 -2.06 15.14
CA THR A 160 -9.54 -2.18 16.20
C THR A 160 -10.64 -1.13 16.06
N GLU A 161 -10.27 0.14 15.80
CA GLU A 161 -11.20 1.25 15.65
C GLU A 161 -12.03 1.14 14.36
N PHE A 162 -11.37 0.93 13.21
CA PHE A 162 -12.02 1.05 11.91
C PHE A 162 -12.56 -0.27 11.36
N LYS A 163 -12.21 -1.41 11.97
CA LYS A 163 -12.60 -2.77 11.57
C LYS A 163 -12.59 -2.98 10.05
N PRO A 164 -11.46 -2.71 9.36
CA PRO A 164 -11.39 -2.79 7.91
C PRO A 164 -11.58 -4.23 7.44
N HIS A 165 -12.06 -4.40 6.21
CA HIS A 165 -11.88 -5.67 5.50
C HIS A 165 -10.38 -5.82 5.18
N ILE A 166 -9.77 -6.95 5.52
CA ILE A 166 -8.32 -7.15 5.35
C ILE A 166 -8.07 -8.21 4.29
N ILE A 167 -7.32 -7.82 3.26
CA ILE A 167 -6.78 -8.72 2.24
C ILE A 167 -5.29 -8.90 2.53
N PHE A 168 -4.90 -10.09 2.95
CA PHE A 168 -3.50 -10.48 2.98
C PHE A 168 -3.07 -10.95 1.60
N LEU A 169 -1.96 -10.42 1.09
CA LEU A 169 -1.32 -10.91 -0.13
C LEU A 169 0.06 -11.47 0.21
N ARG A 170 0.17 -12.80 0.17
CA ARG A 170 1.42 -13.53 0.34
C ARG A 170 2.07 -13.80 -1.02
N ARG A 171 3.38 -14.04 -0.98
CA ARG A 171 4.18 -14.52 -2.10
C ARG A 171 5.40 -15.23 -1.52
N ASN A 172 5.86 -16.28 -2.18
CA ASN A 172 7.07 -17.01 -1.83
C ASN A 172 8.21 -16.07 -1.42
N HIS A 173 8.87 -16.40 -0.31
CA HIS A 173 9.85 -15.52 0.33
C HIS A 173 11.08 -15.30 -0.54
N LEU A 174 11.56 -16.33 -1.24
CA LEU A 174 12.75 -16.24 -2.09
C LEU A 174 12.48 -15.32 -3.28
N ASP A 175 11.33 -15.51 -3.91
CA ASP A 175 10.79 -14.67 -4.98
C ASP A 175 10.75 -13.19 -4.61
N ARG A 176 10.24 -12.90 -3.41
CA ARG A 176 10.17 -11.54 -2.88
C ARG A 176 11.56 -10.97 -2.58
N PHE A 177 12.44 -11.77 -1.96
CA PHE A 177 13.76 -11.31 -1.55
C PHE A 177 14.64 -10.98 -2.76
N VAL A 178 14.67 -11.86 -3.76
CA VAL A 178 15.35 -11.60 -5.05
C VAL A 178 14.82 -10.33 -5.70
N SER A 179 13.49 -10.20 -5.79
CA SER A 179 12.87 -9.03 -6.39
C SER A 179 13.17 -7.73 -5.62
N HIS A 180 13.31 -7.82 -4.29
CA HIS A 180 13.69 -6.69 -3.45
C HIS A 180 15.16 -6.29 -3.62
N LYS A 181 16.08 -7.27 -3.63
CA LYS A 181 17.52 -7.04 -3.82
C LYS A 181 17.81 -6.43 -5.20
N LYS A 182 17.15 -6.91 -6.26
CA LYS A 182 17.27 -6.31 -7.61
C LYS A 182 16.73 -4.88 -7.68
N ALA A 183 15.59 -4.60 -7.05
CA ALA A 183 15.05 -3.24 -6.98
C ALA A 183 16.01 -2.29 -6.23
N ASN A 184 16.64 -2.75 -5.15
CA ASN A 184 17.64 -1.99 -4.42
C ASN A 184 18.92 -1.75 -5.25
N ALA A 185 19.40 -2.77 -5.97
CA ALA A 185 20.59 -2.67 -6.80
C ALA A 185 20.41 -1.71 -7.99
N THR A 186 19.24 -1.72 -8.62
CA THR A 186 18.95 -0.92 -9.82
C THR A 186 18.31 0.44 -9.53
N GLY A 187 17.76 0.64 -8.33
CA GLY A 187 16.88 1.77 -8.02
C GLY A 187 15.54 1.75 -8.78
N ASN A 188 15.25 0.69 -9.54
CA ASN A 188 14.06 0.58 -10.38
C ASN A 188 13.00 -0.31 -9.71
N TRP A 189 11.83 0.28 -9.44
CA TRP A 189 10.77 -0.38 -8.67
C TRP A 189 9.56 -0.81 -9.51
N HIS A 190 9.33 -0.23 -10.72
CA HIS A 190 8.01 -0.34 -11.37
C HIS A 190 7.93 -0.71 -12.87
N THR A 191 9.00 -0.85 -13.66
CA THR A 191 8.81 -1.08 -15.12
C THR A 191 9.98 -1.67 -15.92
N SER A 192 11.15 -1.90 -15.34
CA SER A 192 12.33 -2.36 -16.09
C SER A 192 12.56 -3.87 -15.92
N SER A 193 12.99 -4.55 -16.98
CA SER A 193 13.54 -5.90 -16.87
C SER A 193 14.79 -5.84 -15.98
N THR A 194 14.84 -6.69 -14.96
CA THR A 194 16.00 -6.81 -14.06
C THR A 194 16.64 -8.20 -14.16
N SER A 195 16.43 -8.88 -15.29
CA SER A 195 16.81 -10.28 -15.45
C SER A 195 18.31 -10.49 -15.46
N ASP A 196 19.07 -9.50 -15.95
CA ASP A 196 20.54 -9.51 -16.06
C ASP A 196 21.25 -8.91 -14.83
N VAL A 197 20.51 -8.54 -13.78
CA VAL A 197 21.09 -7.94 -12.57
C VAL A 197 21.68 -9.04 -11.69
N GLU A 198 22.99 -9.06 -11.58
CA GLU A 198 23.70 -9.89 -10.61
C GLU A 198 23.51 -9.34 -9.19
N ILE A 199 23.03 -10.18 -8.28
CA ILE A 199 22.87 -9.85 -6.87
C ILE A 199 23.46 -10.97 -6.02
N ASP A 200 24.10 -10.62 -4.91
CA ASP A 200 24.48 -11.59 -3.89
C ASP A 200 23.34 -11.81 -2.89
N LEU A 201 23.04 -13.08 -2.63
CA LEU A 201 22.03 -13.53 -1.70
C LEU A 201 22.70 -14.07 -0.43
N ASN A 202 22.74 -13.24 0.60
CA ASN A 202 23.26 -13.61 1.91
C ASN A 202 22.19 -14.40 2.71
N PRO A 203 22.45 -15.64 3.15
CA PRO A 203 21.48 -16.44 3.90
C PRO A 203 21.03 -15.80 5.23
N THR A 204 21.94 -15.22 6.00
CA THR A 204 21.61 -14.56 7.28
C THR A 204 20.70 -13.34 7.07
N GLU A 205 20.93 -12.57 6.00
CA GLU A 205 20.05 -11.46 5.63
C GLU A 205 18.66 -11.98 5.23
N PHE A 206 18.61 -13.09 4.49
CA PHE A 206 17.37 -13.70 4.06
C PHE A 206 16.56 -14.27 5.22
N ASP A 207 17.19 -14.95 6.18
CA ASP A 207 16.51 -15.47 7.36
C ASP A 207 15.89 -14.34 8.21
N ARG A 208 16.64 -13.24 8.37
CA ARG A 208 16.12 -12.04 9.04
C ARG A 208 14.96 -11.42 8.25
N PHE A 209 15.05 -11.39 6.92
CA PHE A 209 13.99 -10.94 6.04
C PHE A 209 12.72 -11.77 6.27
N ILE A 210 12.80 -13.10 6.18
CA ILE A 210 11.67 -14.01 6.41
C ILE A 210 11.06 -13.75 7.79
N LYS A 211 11.88 -13.83 8.86
CA LYS A 211 11.41 -13.67 10.24
C LYS A 211 10.61 -12.38 10.45
N ASN A 212 11.14 -11.25 10.00
CA ASN A 212 10.49 -9.95 10.19
C ASN A 212 9.15 -9.85 9.46
N TYR A 213 9.06 -10.41 8.24
CA TYR A 213 7.84 -10.35 7.45
C TYR A 213 6.77 -11.34 7.92
N SER A 214 7.17 -12.54 8.33
CA SER A 214 6.26 -13.52 8.91
C SER A 214 5.67 -13.00 10.22
N GLN A 215 6.51 -12.41 11.10
CA GLN A 215 6.05 -11.82 12.35
C GLN A 215 5.01 -10.72 12.12
N PHE A 216 5.28 -9.77 11.21
CA PHE A 216 4.31 -8.72 10.89
C PHE A 216 2.97 -9.26 10.38
N TYR A 217 3.01 -10.29 9.53
CA TYR A 217 1.79 -10.94 9.04
C TYR A 217 1.01 -11.61 10.17
N GLU A 218 1.68 -12.41 11.01
CA GLU A 218 1.04 -13.13 12.10
C GLU A 218 0.46 -12.18 13.15
N ASP A 219 1.18 -11.13 13.53
CA ASP A 219 0.69 -10.15 14.50
C ASP A 219 -0.50 -9.36 13.97
N THR A 220 -0.46 -8.97 12.69
CA THR A 220 -1.58 -8.29 12.04
C THR A 220 -2.79 -9.22 11.90
N LEU A 221 -2.56 -10.49 11.54
CA LEU A 221 -3.62 -11.51 11.43
C LEU A 221 -4.29 -11.76 12.78
N ARG A 222 -3.49 -11.94 13.85
CA ARG A 222 -3.98 -12.15 15.21
C ARG A 222 -4.84 -10.97 15.67
N CYS A 223 -4.35 -9.75 15.49
CA CYS A 223 -5.11 -8.55 15.82
C CYS A 223 -6.40 -8.45 15.00
N ALA A 224 -6.34 -8.65 13.68
CA ALA A 224 -7.51 -8.62 12.81
C ALA A 224 -8.60 -9.61 13.24
N LYS A 225 -8.22 -10.84 13.58
CA LYS A 225 -9.12 -11.87 14.11
C LYS A 225 -9.73 -11.44 15.45
N ALA A 226 -8.90 -11.00 16.39
CA ALA A 226 -9.35 -10.56 17.71
C ALA A 226 -10.32 -9.37 17.64
N SER A 227 -10.12 -8.46 16.70
CA SER A 227 -11.01 -7.30 16.46
C SER A 227 -12.27 -7.65 15.64
N GLY A 228 -12.43 -8.90 15.20
CA GLY A 228 -13.57 -9.36 14.42
C GLY A 228 -13.60 -8.85 12.97
N CYS A 229 -12.44 -8.57 12.38
CA CYS A 229 -12.35 -8.11 10.99
C CYS A 229 -12.65 -9.24 10.01
N ALA A 230 -13.30 -8.91 8.89
CA ALA A 230 -13.37 -9.81 7.75
C ALA A 230 -11.97 -9.96 7.14
N ILE A 231 -11.55 -11.20 6.85
CA ILE A 231 -10.20 -11.50 6.36
C ILE A 231 -10.28 -12.37 5.10
N LEU A 232 -9.55 -11.97 4.07
CA LEU A 232 -9.25 -12.78 2.90
C LEU A 232 -7.74 -12.94 2.80
N ASP A 233 -7.27 -14.17 2.65
CA ASP A 233 -5.85 -14.47 2.53
C ASP A 233 -5.58 -15.08 1.15
N LEU A 234 -4.79 -14.38 0.35
CA LEU A 234 -4.48 -14.72 -1.04
C LEU A 234 -3.00 -15.01 -1.21
N ASP A 235 -2.72 -15.95 -2.09
CA ASP A 235 -1.41 -16.14 -2.68
C ASP A 235 -1.24 -15.26 -3.92
N PHE A 236 -0.01 -14.86 -4.25
CA PHE A 236 0.28 -14.11 -5.47
C PHE A 236 -0.22 -14.82 -6.74
N LYS A 237 -0.16 -16.15 -6.79
CA LYS A 237 -0.69 -16.92 -7.92
C LYS A 237 -2.19 -16.76 -8.12
N ASP A 238 -2.94 -16.46 -7.05
CA ASP A 238 -4.39 -16.27 -7.10
C ASP A 238 -4.77 -15.01 -7.90
N LEU A 239 -3.86 -14.03 -8.01
CA LEU A 239 -4.09 -12.81 -8.80
C LEU A 239 -4.16 -13.09 -10.31
N HIS A 240 -3.76 -14.28 -10.76
CA HIS A 240 -3.81 -14.72 -12.14
C HIS A 240 -4.95 -15.71 -12.41
N ASN A 241 -5.75 -16.06 -11.39
CA ASN A 241 -6.92 -16.91 -11.53
C ASN A 241 -8.20 -16.04 -11.49
N PRO A 242 -8.96 -15.94 -12.60
CA PRO A 242 -10.17 -15.11 -12.68
C PRO A 242 -11.21 -15.38 -11.58
N GLU A 243 -11.38 -16.64 -11.16
CA GLU A 243 -12.34 -17.00 -10.10
C GLU A 243 -11.90 -16.45 -8.75
N LYS A 244 -10.59 -16.57 -8.44
CA LYS A 244 -10.01 -16.02 -7.21
C LYS A 244 -10.04 -14.49 -7.22
N VAL A 245 -9.78 -13.87 -8.36
CA VAL A 245 -9.93 -12.42 -8.54
C VAL A 245 -11.36 -11.99 -8.28
N ARG A 246 -12.35 -12.74 -8.77
CA ARG A 246 -13.76 -12.44 -8.47
C ARG A 246 -14.08 -12.59 -6.99
N GLN A 247 -13.59 -13.64 -6.32
CA GLN A 247 -13.73 -13.81 -4.86
C GLN A 247 -13.15 -12.62 -4.09
N MET A 248 -11.98 -12.11 -4.51
CA MET A 248 -11.38 -10.92 -3.92
C MET A 248 -12.24 -9.66 -4.10
N GLN A 249 -12.79 -9.46 -5.30
CA GLN A 249 -13.67 -8.33 -5.58
C GLN A 249 -14.99 -8.43 -4.78
N GLN A 250 -15.55 -9.64 -4.67
CA GLN A 250 -16.72 -9.95 -3.83
C GLN A 250 -16.48 -9.65 -2.35
N PHE A 251 -15.30 -9.99 -1.84
CA PHE A 251 -14.91 -9.69 -0.48
C PHE A 251 -14.81 -8.18 -0.21
N ALA A 252 -14.34 -7.40 -1.18
CA ALA A 252 -14.16 -5.96 -1.03
C ALA A 252 -15.44 -5.13 -1.26
N GLN A 253 -16.39 -5.62 -2.06
CA GLN A 253 -17.58 -4.85 -2.44
C GLN A 253 -18.62 -4.67 -1.33
N PHE A 254 -19.62 -3.86 -1.62
CA PHE A 254 -20.81 -3.71 -0.79
C PHE A 254 -21.94 -4.60 -1.26
N ASP A 255 -22.73 -5.14 -0.34
CA ASP A 255 -23.95 -5.88 -0.66
C ASP A 255 -24.81 -5.15 -1.71
N GLY A 256 -25.24 -5.93 -2.71
CA GLY A 256 -25.99 -5.46 -3.88
C GLY A 256 -25.14 -4.87 -5.00
N PHE A 257 -23.81 -5.04 -5.01
CA PHE A 257 -22.98 -4.60 -6.13
C PHE A 257 -23.39 -5.32 -7.43
N SER A 258 -23.59 -4.56 -8.51
CA SER A 258 -24.10 -5.06 -9.80
C SER A 258 -23.15 -4.83 -10.97
N ASP A 259 -22.23 -3.87 -10.88
CA ASP A 259 -21.31 -3.45 -11.96
C ASP A 259 -20.09 -4.40 -12.14
N TRP A 260 -20.32 -5.71 -12.12
CA TRP A 260 -19.26 -6.74 -12.16
C TRP A 260 -18.49 -6.78 -13.48
N ASP A 261 -19.15 -6.39 -14.57
CA ASP A 261 -18.67 -6.31 -15.94
C ASP A 261 -17.60 -5.21 -16.12
N LYS A 262 -17.66 -4.15 -15.30
CA LYS A 262 -16.70 -3.04 -15.33
C LYS A 262 -15.39 -3.34 -14.60
N LEU A 263 -15.34 -4.42 -13.83
CA LEU A 263 -14.15 -4.85 -13.10
C LEU A 263 -13.32 -5.84 -13.94
N VAL A 264 -12.02 -5.59 -14.03
CA VAL A 264 -11.09 -6.48 -14.74
C VAL A 264 -10.84 -7.76 -13.93
N LEU A 265 -10.68 -8.89 -14.64
CA LEU A 265 -10.38 -10.19 -14.04
C LEU A 265 -8.91 -10.60 -14.17
N ALA A 266 -8.11 -9.83 -14.91
CA ALA A 266 -6.69 -10.05 -15.09
C ALA A 266 -5.91 -8.77 -14.75
N PRO A 267 -4.74 -8.88 -14.09
CA PRO A 267 -3.90 -7.71 -13.83
C PRO A 267 -3.46 -7.04 -15.12
N THR A 268 -3.50 -5.70 -15.16
CA THR A 268 -2.99 -4.92 -16.30
C THR A 268 -1.48 -4.68 -16.24
N THR A 269 -0.84 -5.10 -15.14
CA THR A 269 0.60 -4.99 -14.92
C THR A 269 1.35 -6.19 -15.48
N ARG A 270 2.48 -5.97 -16.16
CA ARG A 270 3.37 -7.05 -16.64
C ARG A 270 4.32 -7.52 -15.53
N LYS A 271 4.63 -8.83 -15.51
CA LYS A 271 5.69 -9.40 -14.65
C LYS A 271 7.03 -8.80 -15.06
N GLN A 272 7.82 -8.35 -14.08
CA GLN A 272 9.08 -7.65 -14.32
C GLN A 272 10.30 -8.56 -14.47
N ASP A 273 10.18 -9.84 -14.10
CA ASP A 273 11.32 -10.76 -14.10
C ASP A 273 10.91 -12.20 -14.40
N SER A 274 11.77 -12.88 -15.17
CA SER A 274 11.74 -14.31 -15.53
C SER A 274 13.05 -15.04 -15.20
N SER A 275 14.02 -14.37 -14.58
CA SER A 275 15.37 -14.89 -14.33
C SER A 275 15.43 -15.79 -13.09
N ASN A 276 15.56 -17.11 -13.32
CA ASN A 276 15.69 -18.15 -12.31
C ASN A 276 17.12 -18.40 -11.83
N LYS A 277 18.15 -17.97 -12.58
CA LYS A 277 19.55 -18.38 -12.35
C LYS A 277 20.08 -18.04 -10.94
N VAL A 278 19.76 -16.84 -10.45
CA VAL A 278 20.17 -16.41 -9.10
C VAL A 278 19.44 -17.19 -8.01
N GLN A 279 18.17 -17.55 -8.24
CA GLN A 279 17.41 -18.39 -7.33
C GLN A 279 17.97 -19.81 -7.30
N GLU A 280 18.21 -20.41 -8.47
CA GLU A 280 18.80 -21.75 -8.62
C GLU A 280 20.15 -21.86 -7.90
N GLN A 281 21.05 -20.88 -8.07
CA GLN A 281 22.33 -20.85 -7.38
C GLN A 281 22.17 -20.77 -5.86
N PHE A 282 21.21 -19.99 -5.37
CA PHE A 282 20.93 -19.89 -3.94
C PHE A 282 20.36 -21.18 -3.36
N LEU A 283 19.41 -21.81 -4.06
CA LEU A 283 18.85 -23.11 -3.69
C LEU A 283 19.93 -24.20 -3.63
N ALA A 284 20.81 -24.24 -4.63
CA ALA A 284 21.94 -25.17 -4.66
C ALA A 284 22.91 -24.94 -3.49
N LYS A 285 23.19 -23.67 -3.14
CA LYS A 285 24.08 -23.32 -2.01
C LYS A 285 23.49 -23.70 -0.65
N THR A 286 22.17 -23.62 -0.49
CA THR A 286 21.49 -23.92 0.79
C THR A 286 21.03 -25.37 0.91
N GLY A 287 21.08 -26.15 -0.17
CA GLY A 287 20.53 -27.51 -0.21
C GLY A 287 19.00 -27.56 -0.05
N LYS A 288 18.31 -26.44 -0.28
CA LYS A 288 16.85 -26.32 -0.15
C LYS A 288 16.18 -26.24 -1.51
N THR A 289 14.88 -26.48 -1.53
CA THR A 289 14.01 -26.39 -2.70
C THR A 289 13.22 -25.08 -2.69
N TYR A 290 12.63 -24.74 -3.84
CA TYR A 290 11.76 -23.57 -3.93
C TYR A 290 10.54 -23.65 -2.98
N ALA A 291 10.02 -24.87 -2.76
CA ALA A 291 8.88 -25.14 -1.90
C ALA A 291 9.16 -24.85 -0.42
N ASP A 292 10.42 -24.97 0.02
CA ASP A 292 10.84 -24.69 1.41
C ASP A 292 10.71 -23.20 1.78
N TYR A 293 10.53 -22.33 0.78
CA TYR A 293 10.36 -20.90 0.95
C TYR A 293 8.94 -20.42 0.63
N GLU A 294 7.99 -21.35 0.47
CA GLU A 294 6.60 -20.97 0.32
C GLU A 294 6.09 -20.28 1.58
N PHE A 295 5.49 -19.11 1.38
CA PHE A 295 4.89 -18.39 2.49
C PHE A 295 3.50 -18.96 2.72
N THR A 296 3.36 -19.98 3.55
CA THR A 296 2.06 -20.61 3.83
C THR A 296 1.14 -19.72 4.66
N LYS A 297 -0.18 -19.88 4.47
CA LYS A 297 -1.19 -19.24 5.32
C LYS A 297 -1.03 -19.73 6.76
N SER A 298 -1.09 -18.82 7.73
CA SER A 298 -1.04 -19.20 9.15
C SER A 298 -2.35 -19.83 9.61
N ALA A 299 -2.25 -20.82 10.50
CA ALA A 299 -3.38 -21.51 11.11
C ALA A 299 -3.92 -20.80 12.38
N LEU A 300 -3.18 -19.81 12.90
CA LEU A 300 -3.62 -18.88 13.96
C LEU A 300 -4.96 -18.28 13.59
#